data_AF-A0A5B7ZT80-F1
#
_entry.id   AF-A0A5B7ZT80-F1
#
_cell.length_a   1.000
_cell.length_b   1.000
_cell.length_c   1.000
_cell.angle_alpha   90.00
_cell.angle_beta   90.00
_cell.angle_gamma   90.00
#
_symmetry.space_group_name_H-M   'P 1'
#
loop_
_entity.id
_entity.type
_entity.pdbx_description
1 polymer ?
#
loop_
_entity_poly.entity_id
_entity_poly.type
_entity_poly.pdbx_seq_one_letter_code
_entity_poly.pdbx_strand_id
1 'polypeptide(L)'
;MALAQDVPVRGDVLLIERVREEPGNLPKRGMSMAQVEAKYGAPSDRLDPRGGQKRDWPTINRWTYPNFTVYFERSRVIDVVMTKADPDEIGPKPPTT
;
A
#
# COMPACT_ATOMS: atom_id res chain seq x y z
N MET A 1 33.31 9.46 47.84
CA MET A 1 32.24 10.19 47.13
C MET A 1 32.33 9.80 45.66
N ALA A 2 31.38 9.02 45.15
CA ALA A 2 31.37 8.55 43.77
C ALA A 2 30.27 9.30 43.01
N LEU A 3 30.63 9.94 41.89
CA LEU A 3 29.71 10.67 41.03
C LEU A 3 28.93 9.65 40.19
N ALA A 4 27.62 9.59 40.37
CA ALA A 4 26.72 8.86 39.50
C ALA A 4 26.72 9.55 38.12
N GLN A 5 27.10 8.79 37.09
CA GLN A 5 27.00 9.25 35.71
C GLN A 5 25.54 9.07 35.27
N ASP A 6 24.88 10.17 34.93
CA ASP A 6 23.61 10.17 34.22
C ASP A 6 23.89 9.65 32.80
N VAL A 7 23.52 8.40 32.54
CA VAL A 7 23.58 7.82 31.20
C VAL A 7 22.41 8.43 30.43
N PRO A 8 22.63 9.23 29.37
CA PRO A 8 21.54 9.65 28.52
C PRO A 8 20.96 8.39 27.88
N VAL A 9 19.79 7.97 28.36
CA VAL A 9 18.89 7.08 27.62
C VAL A 9 18.60 7.81 26.32
N ARG A 10 19.32 7.46 25.25
CA ARG A 10 18.88 7.70 23.88
C ARG A 10 17.67 6.82 23.70
N GLY A 11 16.52 7.33 24.15
CA GLY A 11 15.24 6.70 23.93
C GLY A 11 15.12 6.42 22.44
N ASP A 12 15.01 5.14 22.12
CA ASP A 12 14.49 4.63 20.86
C ASP A 12 13.45 5.59 20.31
N VAL A 13 13.80 6.22 19.18
CA VAL A 13 12.83 6.90 18.33
C VAL A 13 11.89 5.80 17.83
N LEU A 14 10.82 5.59 18.57
CA LEU A 14 9.71 4.71 18.20
C LEU A 14 9.14 5.22 16.87
N LEU A 15 9.53 4.58 15.77
CA LEU A 15 8.79 4.15 14.56
C LEU A 15 7.48 4.86 14.14
N ILE A 16 7.26 6.10 14.54
CA ILE A 16 6.02 6.86 14.30
C ILE A 16 6.29 8.00 13.31
N GLU A 17 7.53 8.47 13.20
CA GLU A 17 7.94 9.40 12.14
C GLU A 17 8.11 8.73 10.76
N ARG A 18 8.04 7.39 10.67
CA ARG A 18 8.02 6.69 9.37
C ARG A 18 6.63 6.62 8.73
N VAL A 19 5.59 7.15 9.38
CA VAL A 19 4.25 7.32 8.78
C VAL A 19 4.13 8.69 8.09
N ARG A 20 5.23 9.20 7.50
CA ARG A 20 5.23 10.46 6.75
C ARG A 20 6.01 10.41 5.45
N GLU A 21 6.08 9.25 4.83
CA GLU A 21 6.36 9.18 3.39
C GLU A 21 5.30 8.30 2.75
N GLU A 22 4.03 8.68 2.94
CA GLU A 22 3.05 8.32 1.92
C GLU A 22 3.48 9.06 0.65
N PRO A 23 3.83 8.36 -0.45
CA PRO A 23 4.09 9.03 -1.70
C PRO A 23 2.79 9.77 -2.04
N GLY A 24 2.81 11.11 -1.90
CA GLY A 24 1.66 12.00 -2.10
C GLY A 24 1.07 11.96 -3.51
N ASN A 25 1.53 11.02 -4.33
CA ASN A 25 1.11 10.77 -5.68
C ASN A 25 0.40 9.42 -5.85
N LEU A 26 -0.22 8.81 -4.83
CA LEU A 26 -1.09 7.65 -5.09
C LEU A 26 -2.49 8.06 -5.60
N PRO A 27 -3.13 7.23 -6.44
CA PRO A 27 -4.53 7.43 -6.82
C PRO A 27 -5.42 7.48 -5.58
N LYS A 28 -6.31 8.47 -5.50
CA LYS A 28 -7.26 8.56 -4.39
C LYS A 28 -8.38 7.52 -4.56
N ARG A 29 -8.87 6.97 -3.45
CA ARG A 29 -10.09 6.13 -3.46
C ARG A 29 -11.25 6.88 -4.12
N GLY A 30 -12.02 6.17 -4.93
CA GLY A 30 -13.14 6.71 -5.71
C GLY A 30 -12.77 7.30 -7.08
N MET A 31 -11.48 7.51 -7.37
CA MET A 31 -11.00 7.95 -8.68
C MET A 31 -11.38 6.94 -9.76
N SER A 32 -11.75 7.41 -10.95
CA SER A 32 -12.12 6.51 -12.05
C SER A 32 -10.88 5.98 -12.77
N MET A 33 -10.95 4.79 -13.37
CA MET A 33 -9.85 4.21 -14.18
C MET A 33 -9.27 5.21 -15.18
N ALA A 34 -10.13 5.93 -15.92
CA ALA A 34 -9.70 6.95 -16.88
C ALA A 34 -8.94 8.11 -16.22
N GLN A 35 -9.34 8.52 -15.01
CA GLN A 35 -8.64 9.56 -14.27
C GLN A 35 -7.27 9.06 -13.78
N VAL A 36 -7.21 7.81 -13.31
CA VAL A 36 -5.95 7.17 -12.92
C VAL A 36 -5.01 7.09 -14.13
N GLU A 37 -5.50 6.61 -15.28
CA GLU A 37 -4.72 6.53 -16.51
C GLU A 37 -4.26 7.92 -16.99
N ALA A 38 -5.11 8.94 -16.93
CA ALA A 38 -4.75 10.29 -17.31
C ALA A 38 -3.67 10.92 -16.42
N LYS A 39 -3.63 10.56 -15.13
CA LYS A 39 -2.69 11.13 -14.14
C LYS A 39 -1.40 10.33 -14.00
N TYR A 40 -1.47 9.01 -14.15
CA TYR A 40 -0.37 8.08 -13.90
C TYR A 40 0.13 7.38 -15.17
N GLY A 41 -0.54 7.59 -16.29
CA GLY A 41 -0.28 6.87 -17.54
C GLY A 41 -0.90 5.47 -17.55
N ALA A 42 -0.64 4.77 -18.65
CA ALA A 42 -1.05 3.38 -18.80
C ALA A 42 -0.38 2.50 -17.72
N PRO A 43 -1.13 1.56 -17.11
CA PRO A 43 -0.55 0.63 -16.16
C PRO A 43 0.46 -0.30 -16.85
N SER A 44 1.45 -0.77 -16.10
CA SER A 44 2.44 -1.74 -16.59
C SER A 44 1.80 -3.08 -16.92
N ASP A 45 0.80 -3.48 -16.13
CA ASP A 45 0.03 -4.70 -16.38
C ASP A 45 -1.43 -4.54 -15.93
N ARG A 46 -2.36 -5.14 -16.67
CA ARG A 46 -3.78 -5.20 -16.33
C ARG A 46 -4.13 -6.66 -16.03
N LEU A 47 -4.12 -6.99 -14.76
CA LEU A 47 -4.40 -8.35 -14.30
C LEU A 47 -5.86 -8.71 -14.53
N ASP A 48 -6.10 -10.00 -14.80
CA ASP A 48 -7.42 -10.54 -15.05
C ASP A 48 -8.40 -10.16 -13.92
N PRO A 49 -9.58 -9.63 -14.26
CA PRO A 49 -10.57 -9.29 -13.26
C PRO A 49 -10.99 -10.53 -12.46
N ARG A 50 -11.14 -10.36 -11.15
CA ARG A 50 -11.62 -11.41 -10.24
C ARG A 50 -12.96 -11.01 -9.63
N GLY A 51 -13.77 -11.98 -9.25
CA GLY A 51 -15.16 -11.73 -8.87
C GLY A 51 -16.09 -11.62 -10.08
N GLY A 52 -17.35 -11.26 -9.86
CA GLY A 52 -18.40 -11.19 -10.87
C GLY A 52 -19.18 -12.48 -11.10
N GLN A 53 -18.78 -13.61 -10.49
CA GLN A 53 -19.49 -14.89 -10.62
C GLN A 53 -20.85 -14.90 -9.89
N LYS A 54 -21.00 -14.06 -8.87
CA LYS A 54 -22.23 -13.89 -8.11
C LYS A 54 -22.54 -12.42 -7.99
N ARG A 55 -23.84 -12.09 -7.83
CA ARG A 55 -24.27 -10.70 -7.64
C ARG A 55 -23.61 -10.04 -6.42
N ASP A 56 -23.35 -10.83 -5.38
CA ASP A 56 -22.69 -10.39 -4.14
C ASP A 56 -21.16 -10.29 -4.26
N TRP A 57 -20.58 -10.76 -5.37
CA TRP A 57 -19.12 -10.77 -5.60
C TRP A 57 -18.79 -9.73 -6.67
N PRO A 58 -18.48 -8.48 -6.28
CA PRO A 58 -18.17 -7.46 -7.26
C PRO A 58 -16.95 -7.84 -8.09
N THR A 59 -16.95 -7.44 -9.36
CA THR A 59 -15.79 -7.58 -10.23
C THR A 59 -14.72 -6.57 -9.84
N ILE A 60 -13.56 -7.09 -9.44
CA ILE A 60 -12.37 -6.33 -9.08
C ILE A 60 -11.37 -6.42 -10.22
N ASN A 61 -11.11 -5.28 -10.84
CA ASN A 61 -10.02 -5.10 -11.78
C ASN A 61 -8.77 -4.68 -11.02
N ARG A 62 -7.60 -5.15 -11.47
CA ARG A 62 -6.35 -4.85 -10.79
C ARG A 62 -5.31 -4.38 -11.80
N TRP A 63 -4.79 -3.18 -11.58
CA TRP A 63 -3.75 -2.60 -12.43
C TRP A 63 -2.46 -2.46 -11.65
N THR A 64 -1.39 -2.88 -12.28
CA THR A 64 -0.06 -2.93 -11.69
C THR A 64 0.77 -1.79 -12.28
N TYR A 65 1.34 -0.97 -11.40
CA TYR A 65 2.33 0.05 -11.72
C TYR A 65 3.67 -0.36 -11.06
N PRO A 66 4.80 0.23 -11.46
CA PRO A 66 6.11 -0.19 -10.95
C PRO A 66 6.24 -0.12 -9.42
N ASN A 67 5.62 0.89 -8.80
CA ASN A 67 5.75 1.16 -7.36
C ASN A 67 4.50 0.80 -6.55
N PHE A 68 3.37 0.50 -7.20
CA PHE A 68 2.10 0.24 -6.52
C PHE A 68 1.12 -0.51 -7.41
N THR A 69 0.14 -1.15 -6.79
CA THR A 69 -0.98 -1.83 -7.45
C THR A 69 -2.28 -1.15 -7.06
N VAL A 70 -3.11 -0.84 -8.06
CA VAL A 70 -4.42 -0.19 -7.89
C VAL A 70 -5.51 -1.23 -8.08
N TYR A 71 -6.43 -1.29 -7.13
CA TYR A 71 -7.60 -2.15 -7.17
C TYR A 71 -8.82 -1.31 -7.48
N PHE A 72 -9.60 -1.76 -8.46
CA PHE A 72 -10.82 -1.08 -8.89
C PHE A 72 -12.01 -2.01 -8.76
N GLU A 73 -13.07 -1.53 -8.15
CA GLU A 73 -14.38 -2.15 -8.31
C GLU A 73 -15.06 -1.50 -9.50
N ARG A 74 -15.48 -2.33 -10.48
CA ARG A 74 -16.07 -1.87 -11.75
C ARG A 74 -15.13 -0.92 -12.50
N SER A 75 -15.16 0.37 -12.18
CA SER A 75 -14.29 1.40 -12.78
C SER A 75 -13.77 2.42 -11.76
N ARG A 76 -13.94 2.19 -10.46
CA ARG A 76 -13.52 3.12 -9.40
C ARG A 76 -12.48 2.50 -8.49
N VAL A 77 -11.47 3.28 -8.12
CA VAL A 77 -10.43 2.88 -7.16
C VAL A 77 -11.09 2.55 -5.83
N ILE A 78 -10.89 1.33 -5.36
CA ILE A 78 -11.29 0.90 -4.02
C ILE A 78 -10.13 0.86 -3.06
N ASP A 79 -8.91 0.58 -3.57
CA ASP A 79 -7.71 0.43 -2.75
C ASP A 79 -6.44 0.60 -3.60
N VAL A 80 -5.34 1.00 -2.95
CA VAL A 80 -4.02 1.13 -3.56
C VAL A 80 -2.98 0.56 -2.61
N VAL A 81 -2.27 -0.47 -3.07
CA VAL A 81 -1.24 -1.16 -2.29
C VAL A 81 0.12 -0.77 -2.87
N MET A 82 1.01 -0.21 -2.07
CA MET A 82 2.38 0.03 -2.50
C MET A 82 3.12 -1.30 -2.65
N THR A 83 3.90 -1.41 -3.71
CA THR A 83 4.83 -2.52 -3.90
C THR A 83 6.04 -2.25 -3.02
N LYS A 84 5.93 -2.51 -1.71
CA LYS A 84 7.11 -2.53 -0.84
C LYS A 84 7.87 -3.82 -1.11
N ALA A 85 9.00 -3.69 -1.78
CA ALA A 85 9.99 -4.73 -1.91
C ALA A 85 11.07 -4.53 -0.85
N ASP A 86 10.69 -4.41 0.42
CA ASP A 86 11.65 -4.44 1.52
C ASP A 86 11.78 -5.91 1.96
N PRO A 87 12.94 -6.58 1.78
CA PRO A 87 13.14 -7.96 2.25
C PRO A 87 13.08 -8.10 3.80
N ASP A 88 12.98 -6.98 4.51
CA ASP A 88 12.87 -6.89 5.97
C ASP A 88 11.41 -6.67 6.45
N GLU A 89 10.44 -6.54 5.52
CA GLU A 89 9.04 -6.44 5.91
C GLU A 89 8.50 -7.83 6.26
N ILE A 90 8.51 -8.13 7.55
CA ILE A 90 7.85 -9.31 8.13
C ILE A 90 6.36 -9.15 7.85
N GLY A 91 5.89 -9.75 6.75
CA GLY A 91 4.47 -9.91 6.48
C GLY A 91 3.76 -10.55 7.68
N PRO A 92 2.44 -10.35 7.85
CA PRO A 92 1.72 -10.92 8.99
C PRO A 92 2.05 -12.40 9.10
N LYS A 93 2.52 -12.78 10.30
CA LYS A 93 2.96 -14.13 10.66
C LYS A 93 2.08 -15.16 9.94
N PRO A 94 2.66 -16.11 9.17
CA PRO A 94 1.85 -17.15 8.55
C PRO A 94 1.02 -17.85 9.64
N PRO A 95 -0.24 -18.22 9.35
CA PRO A 95 -1.07 -18.93 10.31
C PRO A 95 -0.27 -20.14 10.81
N THR A 96 0.00 -20.14 12.11
CA THR A 96 0.71 -21.23 12.77
C THR A 96 -0.21 -22.43 12.74
N THR A 97 0.13 -23.42 11.92
CA THR A 97 -0.38 -24.80 12.04
C THR A 97 0.40 -25.51 13.12
#